data_AF-A0AB33I3M1-F1
#
_entry.id   AF-A0AB33I3M1-F1
#
_cell.length_a   1.000
_cell.length_b   1.000
_cell.length_c   1.000
_cell.angle_alpha   90.00
_cell.angle_beta   90.00
_cell.angle_gamma   90.00
#
_symmetry.space_group_name_H-M   'P 1'
#
loop_
_entity.id
_entity.type
_entity.pdbx_description
1 polymer ?
#
loop_
_entity_poly.entity_id
_entity_poly.type
_entity_poly.pdbx_seq_one_letter_code
_entity_poly.pdbx_strand_id
1 'polypeptide(L)'
;MKWLVNPSAPTTIAVQESSYPLKFNQQNSQTAALLPRYDLPAPMLDRPAKGADGALLALTAGKNRETIAAQFAQGGANGLAGYPTTSNMWVIGKSKAQDAKAIMVNGPQFGWYAPAYTYGIGLHGAGYDVTGNTPFAYPGLVFGHNGVISWGSTAGFGDDVDIFAERLSAEKPGYYLHNGKWVKMLSREETITVKNGQAETFTVWRTVHGNILQTDQTTQTAYAKSRAWDGKEVASLLAWTHQMKAKNWQEWTQQAAKQALTINWYYADVNGNIGYVHTGAYPDRQSGHDPRLPVPGTGKWDWKGLLPFEMNPKVYNPLSGYIANWNNSPQKDYPASDLFAFLWGGQIALRRSTDCLSKSHA
;
A
#
# COMPACT_ATOMS: atom_id res chain seq x y z
N MET A 1 -20.89 2.27 1.20
CA MET A 1 -20.12 1.50 0.20
C MET A 1 -19.21 2.32 -0.69
N LYS A 2 -19.58 3.54 -1.13
CA LYS A 2 -18.69 4.41 -1.97
C LYS A 2 -17.27 4.63 -1.41
N TRP A 3 -17.11 4.46 -0.09
CA TRP A 3 -15.84 4.63 0.60
C TRP A 3 -14.86 3.46 0.43
N LEU A 4 -15.34 2.24 0.15
CA LEU A 4 -14.47 1.07 -0.10
C LEU A 4 -14.42 0.70 -1.59
N VAL A 5 -15.61 0.63 -2.21
CA VAL A 5 -15.77 0.27 -3.61
C VAL A 5 -16.62 1.34 -4.27
N ASN A 6 -16.05 2.00 -5.27
CA ASN A 6 -16.76 2.97 -6.09
C ASN A 6 -16.85 2.46 -7.53
N PRO A 7 -18.02 1.97 -7.98
CA PRO A 7 -18.18 1.41 -9.31
C PRO A 7 -18.07 2.45 -10.44
N SER A 8 -18.06 3.74 -10.10
CA SER A 8 -17.88 4.86 -11.05
C SER A 8 -16.46 5.43 -11.07
N ALA A 9 -15.53 4.85 -10.29
CA ALA A 9 -14.14 5.28 -10.29
C ALA A 9 -13.46 4.91 -11.63
N PRO A 10 -12.59 5.77 -12.18
CA PRO A 10 -11.77 5.38 -13.32
C PRO A 10 -10.77 4.30 -12.89
N THR A 11 -10.60 3.28 -13.74
CA THR A 11 -9.79 2.09 -13.44
C THR A 11 -8.61 1.96 -14.40
N THR A 12 -7.52 1.36 -13.93
CA THR A 12 -6.36 1.07 -14.79
C THR A 12 -6.67 -0.04 -15.78
N ILE A 13 -7.38 -1.08 -15.35
CA ILE A 13 -7.96 -2.10 -16.24
C ILE A 13 -9.34 -1.61 -16.67
N ALA A 14 -9.57 -1.49 -17.98
CA ALA A 14 -10.82 -1.01 -18.53
C ALA A 14 -11.99 -1.93 -18.14
N VAL A 15 -13.18 -1.35 -17.94
CA VAL A 15 -14.37 -2.07 -17.46
C VAL A 15 -14.79 -3.22 -18.39
N GLN A 16 -14.57 -3.08 -19.70
CA GLN A 16 -14.86 -4.16 -20.66
C GLN A 16 -13.89 -5.35 -20.58
N GLU A 17 -12.72 -5.19 -19.97
CA GLU A 17 -11.71 -6.26 -19.85
C GLU A 17 -12.07 -7.22 -18.71
N SER A 18 -12.43 -6.68 -17.54
CA SER A 18 -12.75 -7.48 -16.36
C SER A 18 -13.28 -6.65 -15.20
N SER A 19 -13.91 -7.34 -14.24
CA SER A 19 -14.30 -6.83 -12.93
C SER A 19 -13.78 -7.74 -11.82
N TYR A 20 -13.58 -7.18 -10.64
CA TYR A 20 -13.11 -7.93 -9.48
C TYR A 20 -14.21 -8.88 -9.00
N PRO A 21 -13.91 -10.19 -8.86
CA PRO A 21 -14.94 -11.20 -8.65
C PRO A 21 -15.44 -11.25 -7.20
N LEU A 22 -14.63 -10.86 -6.21
CA LEU A 22 -15.05 -10.91 -4.81
C LEU A 22 -16.01 -9.77 -4.49
N LYS A 23 -17.14 -10.11 -3.89
CA LYS A 23 -18.11 -9.17 -3.34
C LYS A 23 -18.08 -9.22 -1.82
N PHE A 24 -17.91 -8.07 -1.19
CA PHE A 24 -17.95 -7.96 0.27
C PHE A 24 -19.40 -7.94 0.73
N ASN A 25 -19.86 -9.02 1.36
CA ASN A 25 -21.17 -9.06 1.97
C ASN A 25 -21.12 -8.44 3.38
N GLN A 26 -21.68 -7.24 3.53
CA GLN A 26 -21.74 -6.50 4.80
C GLN A 26 -23.07 -6.64 5.54
N GLN A 27 -24.02 -7.45 5.04
CA GLN A 27 -25.34 -7.55 5.70
C GLN A 27 -25.26 -8.17 7.10
N ASN A 28 -24.21 -8.95 7.39
CA ASN A 28 -23.99 -9.63 8.66
C ASN A 28 -22.62 -9.29 9.28
N SER A 29 -22.15 -8.05 9.10
CA SER A 29 -20.83 -7.67 9.61
C SER A 29 -20.80 -7.57 11.13
N GLN A 30 -19.81 -8.20 11.76
CA GLN A 30 -19.55 -8.07 13.19
C GLN A 30 -18.25 -7.29 13.40
N THR A 31 -18.35 -6.11 13.98
CA THR A 31 -17.19 -5.32 14.40
C THR A 31 -16.84 -5.65 15.85
N ALA A 32 -15.56 -5.53 16.22
CA ALA A 32 -15.11 -5.80 17.59
C ALA A 32 -15.78 -4.90 18.64
N ALA A 33 -16.09 -3.68 18.23
CA ALA A 33 -16.87 -2.71 18.99
C ALA A 33 -17.68 -1.87 18.00
N LEU A 34 -18.81 -1.32 18.45
CA LEU A 34 -19.30 -0.08 17.87
C LEU A 34 -18.26 0.97 18.25
N LEU A 35 -17.47 1.42 17.28
CA LEU A 35 -16.57 2.55 17.53
C LEU A 35 -17.46 3.70 18.03
N PRO A 36 -17.21 4.27 19.22
CA PRO A 36 -17.94 5.44 19.66
C PRO A 36 -17.79 6.51 18.58
N ARG A 37 -18.85 7.31 18.41
CA ARG A 37 -18.85 8.40 17.44
C ARG A 37 -17.60 9.26 17.67
N TYR A 38 -16.76 9.38 16.64
CA TYR A 38 -15.56 10.19 16.71
C TYR A 38 -15.93 11.66 16.52
N ASP A 39 -16.21 12.34 17.64
CA ASP A 39 -16.50 13.78 17.67
C ASP A 39 -15.25 14.61 18.07
N LEU A 40 -14.08 13.96 18.16
CA LEU A 40 -12.81 14.59 18.49
C LEU A 40 -12.18 15.27 17.25
N PRO A 41 -11.27 16.24 17.45
CA PRO A 41 -10.52 16.84 16.35
C PRO A 41 -9.80 15.78 15.52
N ALA A 42 -9.65 15.98 14.22
CA ALA A 42 -9.01 15.00 13.35
C ALA A 42 -7.61 14.60 13.89
N PRO A 43 -7.26 13.31 13.97
CA PRO A 43 -5.99 12.85 14.56
C PRO A 43 -4.74 13.45 13.92
N MET A 44 -4.88 14.01 12.71
CA MET A 44 -3.78 14.70 12.03
C MET A 44 -3.27 15.93 12.80
N LEU A 45 -4.08 16.54 13.66
CA LEU A 45 -3.73 17.75 14.41
C LEU A 45 -2.81 17.47 15.59
N ASP A 46 -2.79 16.23 16.11
CA ASP A 46 -1.94 15.83 17.24
C ASP A 46 -0.52 15.44 16.81
N ARG A 47 -0.18 15.59 15.52
CA ARG A 47 1.17 15.33 14.99
C ARG A 47 2.12 16.48 15.31
N PRO A 48 3.39 16.22 15.65
CA PRO A 48 4.36 17.28 15.86
C PRO A 48 4.47 18.19 14.63
N ALA A 49 4.24 19.48 14.83
CA ALA A 49 4.38 20.51 13.80
C ALA A 49 5.83 20.61 13.33
N LYS A 50 6.03 21.09 12.10
CA LYS A 50 7.37 21.34 11.55
C LYS A 50 7.63 22.82 11.39
N GLY A 51 8.87 23.24 11.64
CA GLY A 51 9.32 24.59 11.31
C GLY A 51 9.42 24.80 9.80
N ALA A 52 9.69 26.04 9.38
CA ALA A 52 9.95 26.37 7.98
C ALA A 52 11.23 25.68 7.44
N ASP A 53 12.12 25.26 8.34
CA ASP A 53 13.32 24.45 8.09
C ASP A 53 13.03 22.94 8.01
N GLY A 54 11.78 22.51 8.21
CA GLY A 54 11.36 21.12 8.22
C GLY A 54 11.65 20.37 9.52
N ALA A 55 12.28 21.00 10.52
CA ALA A 55 12.57 20.39 11.82
C ALA A 55 11.28 20.21 12.64
N LEU A 56 11.20 19.16 13.45
CA LEU A 56 10.07 18.97 14.37
C LEU A 56 10.10 20.05 15.45
N LEU A 57 8.95 20.66 15.72
CA LEU A 57 8.79 21.68 16.74
C LEU A 57 8.43 21.04 18.08
N ALA A 58 9.18 21.36 19.12
CA ALA A 58 8.86 20.98 20.50
C ALA A 58 7.80 21.94 21.07
N LEU A 59 6.53 21.67 20.77
CA LEU A 59 5.40 22.50 21.19
C LEU A 59 4.55 21.80 22.25
N THR A 60 3.83 22.59 23.05
CA THR A 60 2.72 22.06 23.85
C THR A 60 1.62 21.55 22.92
N ALA A 61 0.82 20.58 23.36
CA ALA A 61 -0.21 19.97 22.52
C ALA A 61 -1.21 20.98 21.93
N GLY A 62 -1.58 22.02 22.70
CA GLY A 62 -2.45 23.11 22.22
C GLY A 62 -1.81 23.90 21.07
N LYS A 63 -0.60 24.41 21.28
CA LYS A 63 0.12 25.21 20.28
C LYS A 63 0.52 24.40 19.05
N ASN A 64 0.79 23.11 19.26
CA ASN A 64 1.03 22.17 18.18
C ASN A 64 -0.18 22.06 17.23
N ARG A 65 -1.38 21.86 17.79
CA ARG A 65 -2.63 21.78 17.01
C ARG A 65 -2.91 23.05 16.23
N GLU A 66 -2.77 24.22 16.86
CA GLU A 66 -2.92 25.52 16.21
C GLU A 66 -1.94 25.69 15.04
N THR A 67 -0.68 25.31 15.26
CA THR A 67 0.38 25.42 14.25
C THR A 67 0.09 24.50 13.06
N ILE A 68 -0.29 23.24 13.30
CA ILE A 68 -0.68 22.31 12.23
C ILE A 68 -1.91 22.84 11.47
N ALA A 69 -2.92 23.36 12.16
CA ALA A 69 -4.12 23.90 11.54
C ALA A 69 -3.81 25.11 10.64
N ALA A 70 -2.97 26.03 11.12
CA ALA A 70 -2.54 27.20 10.35
C ALA A 70 -1.70 26.80 9.12
N GLN A 71 -0.76 25.86 9.30
CA GLN A 71 0.04 25.32 8.21
C GLN A 71 -0.83 24.63 7.14
N PHE A 72 -1.81 23.84 7.58
CA PHE A 72 -2.79 23.21 6.71
C PHE A 72 -3.61 24.24 5.93
N ALA A 73 -4.03 25.33 6.59
CA ALA A 73 -4.77 26.41 5.94
C ALA A 73 -3.94 27.20 4.92
N GLN A 74 -2.63 27.37 5.14
CA GLN A 74 -1.73 28.12 4.24
C GLN A 74 -1.21 27.29 3.06
N GLY A 75 -0.73 26.07 3.31
CA GLY A 75 -0.01 25.27 2.31
C GLY A 75 -0.80 24.10 1.73
N GLY A 76 -2.03 23.88 2.21
CA GLY A 76 -2.61 22.55 2.12
C GLY A 76 -1.83 21.56 3.00
N ALA A 77 -1.99 20.26 2.77
CA ALA A 77 -1.31 19.27 3.58
C ALA A 77 0.23 19.38 3.47
N ASN A 78 0.90 19.68 4.59
CA ASN A 78 2.34 19.51 4.70
C ASN A 78 2.70 18.05 4.44
N GLY A 79 3.62 17.80 3.50
CA GLY A 79 4.06 16.46 3.12
C GLY A 79 4.46 15.56 4.31
N LEU A 80 4.28 14.25 4.08
CA LEU A 80 4.44 13.12 5.03
C LEU A 80 3.59 13.20 6.31
N ALA A 81 2.44 13.89 6.25
CA ALA A 81 1.41 13.88 7.29
C ALA A 81 -0.01 13.90 6.72
N GLY A 82 -0.45 12.82 6.06
CA GLY A 82 -1.88 12.45 6.05
C GLY A 82 -2.61 12.22 4.72
N TYR A 83 -1.99 12.39 3.56
CA TYR A 83 -2.54 11.93 2.28
C TYR A 83 -1.38 11.47 1.36
N PRO A 84 -1.57 10.44 0.51
CA PRO A 84 -0.47 9.88 -0.25
C PRO A 84 0.03 10.86 -1.31
N THR A 85 1.36 11.01 -1.38
CA THR A 85 1.98 11.42 -2.64
C THR A 85 1.58 10.38 -3.67
N THR A 86 0.77 10.79 -4.64
CA THR A 86 0.38 9.88 -5.70
C THR A 86 1.58 9.64 -6.62
N SER A 87 1.68 8.53 -7.34
CA SER A 87 2.70 8.20 -8.32
C SER A 87 1.97 7.87 -9.60
N ASN A 88 2.51 8.30 -10.74
CA ASN A 88 1.88 8.06 -12.04
C ASN A 88 2.72 7.15 -12.93
N MET A 89 2.01 6.51 -13.86
CA MET A 89 2.56 5.64 -14.88
C MET A 89 1.72 5.71 -16.15
N TRP A 90 2.39 5.76 -17.29
CA TRP A 90 1.81 5.61 -18.62
C TRP A 90 2.63 4.57 -19.38
N VAL A 91 1.99 3.47 -19.80
CA VAL A 91 2.58 2.47 -20.68
C VAL A 91 1.78 2.47 -21.98
N ILE A 92 2.41 2.85 -23.08
CA ILE A 92 1.78 2.95 -24.40
C ILE A 92 2.26 1.75 -25.21
N GLY A 93 1.32 0.94 -25.70
CA GLY A 93 1.61 -0.25 -26.50
C GLY A 93 1.64 0.04 -28.00
N LYS A 94 1.93 -1.00 -28.78
CA LYS A 94 2.18 -0.90 -30.23
C LYS A 94 1.06 -0.24 -31.04
N SER A 95 -0.19 -0.39 -30.62
CA SER A 95 -1.35 0.20 -31.32
C SER A 95 -1.50 1.71 -31.10
N LYS A 96 -0.73 2.31 -30.18
CA LYS A 96 -0.78 3.74 -29.87
C LYS A 96 0.58 4.45 -29.91
N ALA A 97 1.68 3.71 -29.87
CA ALA A 97 3.01 4.29 -29.97
C ALA A 97 3.29 4.75 -31.41
N GLN A 98 3.81 5.97 -31.54
CA GLN A 98 4.36 6.49 -32.80
C GLN A 98 5.88 6.28 -32.77
N ASP A 99 6.46 5.79 -33.87
CA ASP A 99 7.91 5.56 -34.06
C ASP A 99 8.58 4.63 -33.04
N ALA A 100 7.79 3.90 -32.25
CA ALA A 100 8.24 2.93 -31.27
C ALA A 100 7.23 1.77 -31.16
N LYS A 101 7.64 0.63 -30.60
CA LYS A 101 6.73 -0.49 -30.33
C LYS A 101 6.06 -0.40 -28.96
N ALA A 102 6.74 0.18 -27.97
CA ALA A 102 6.18 0.51 -26.67
C ALA A 102 6.94 1.68 -26.05
N ILE A 103 6.25 2.46 -25.21
CA ILE A 103 6.82 3.58 -24.46
C ILE A 103 6.34 3.46 -23.01
N MET A 104 7.27 3.44 -22.05
CA MET A 104 6.95 3.45 -20.62
C MET A 104 7.49 4.74 -19.99
N VAL A 105 6.62 5.46 -19.27
CA VAL A 105 6.96 6.70 -18.57
C VAL A 105 6.43 6.63 -17.15
N ASN A 106 7.35 6.62 -16.17
CA ASN A 106 7.02 6.47 -14.75
C ASN A 106 7.40 7.74 -13.97
N GLY A 107 6.43 8.31 -13.25
CA GLY A 107 6.64 9.40 -12.31
C GLY A 107 6.34 8.96 -10.87
N PRO A 108 7.26 8.24 -10.20
CA PRO A 108 7.11 7.91 -8.80
C PRO A 108 7.28 9.17 -7.93
N GLN A 109 6.31 9.49 -7.07
CA GLN A 109 6.37 10.70 -6.23
C GLN A 109 6.51 10.28 -4.76
N PHE A 110 7.69 10.54 -4.21
CA PHE A 110 8.05 10.23 -2.82
C PHE A 110 8.16 11.47 -1.93
N GLY A 111 7.94 12.66 -2.50
CA GLY A 111 8.50 13.91 -2.01
C GLY A 111 9.85 14.21 -2.65
N TRP A 112 10.46 15.35 -2.29
CA TRP A 112 11.77 15.79 -2.77
C TRP A 112 12.75 15.88 -1.61
N TYR A 113 13.94 15.33 -1.80
CA TYR A 113 14.96 15.20 -0.77
C TYR A 113 16.34 15.55 -1.34
N ALA A 114 17.24 15.95 -0.45
CA ALA A 114 18.67 16.11 -0.74
C ALA A 114 19.46 15.27 0.28
N PRO A 115 20.27 14.27 -0.16
CA PRO A 115 20.50 13.86 -1.55
C PRO A 115 19.25 13.22 -2.20
N ALA A 116 19.35 12.90 -3.49
CA ALA A 116 18.26 12.31 -4.27
C ALA A 116 17.72 11.03 -3.61
N TYR A 117 16.39 10.86 -3.66
CA TYR A 117 15.70 9.71 -3.06
C TYR A 117 16.04 8.38 -3.73
N THR A 118 16.27 8.41 -5.05
CA THR A 118 16.68 7.25 -5.83
C THR A 118 18.16 7.31 -6.16
N TYR A 119 18.73 6.13 -6.44
CA TYR A 119 20.13 5.95 -6.79
C TYR A 119 20.23 5.32 -8.18
N GLY A 120 20.96 5.95 -9.09
CA GLY A 120 21.21 5.44 -10.44
C GLY A 120 22.25 4.33 -10.42
N ILE A 121 21.96 3.19 -11.08
CA ILE A 121 22.83 2.01 -11.06
C ILE A 121 22.63 1.17 -12.32
N GLY A 122 23.73 0.56 -12.80
CA GLY A 122 23.72 -0.53 -13.77
C GLY A 122 24.38 -1.77 -13.18
N LEU A 123 23.79 -2.94 -13.39
CA LEU A 123 24.35 -4.23 -12.93
C LEU A 123 24.54 -5.14 -14.14
N HIS A 124 25.78 -5.54 -14.39
CA HIS A 124 26.19 -6.36 -15.53
C HIS A 124 27.02 -7.56 -15.03
N GLY A 125 26.46 -8.77 -15.13
CA GLY A 125 27.07 -10.00 -14.61
C GLY A 125 26.09 -10.85 -13.80
N ALA A 126 26.46 -12.10 -13.48
CA ALA A 126 25.64 -13.04 -12.69
C ALA A 126 24.19 -13.25 -13.20
N GLY A 127 23.99 -13.15 -14.52
CA GLY A 127 22.67 -13.25 -15.17
C GLY A 127 21.87 -11.94 -15.17
N TYR A 128 22.45 -10.84 -14.71
CA TYR A 128 21.89 -9.49 -14.79
C TYR A 128 22.58 -8.69 -15.89
N ASP A 129 21.77 -7.92 -16.61
CA ASP A 129 22.22 -6.87 -17.52
C ASP A 129 21.12 -5.79 -17.50
N VAL A 130 21.21 -4.88 -16.54
CA VAL A 130 20.12 -3.96 -16.18
C VAL A 130 20.65 -2.56 -15.98
N THR A 131 19.82 -1.56 -16.25
CA THR A 131 20.11 -0.16 -15.96
C THR A 131 18.85 0.58 -15.53
N GLY A 132 19.01 1.56 -14.65
CA GLY A 132 17.92 2.37 -14.14
C GLY A 132 18.25 3.06 -12.82
N ASN A 133 17.24 3.27 -11.99
CA ASN A 133 17.42 3.83 -10.66
C ASN A 133 16.42 3.22 -9.66
N THR A 134 16.73 3.31 -8.37
CA THR A 134 15.92 2.67 -7.33
C THR A 134 15.95 3.44 -6.01
N PRO A 135 14.85 3.50 -5.23
CA PRO A 135 14.86 4.12 -3.91
C PRO A 135 15.93 3.51 -3.00
N PHE A 136 16.67 4.37 -2.28
CA PHE A 136 17.64 3.95 -1.26
C PHE A 136 18.65 2.86 -1.70
N ALA A 137 18.95 2.77 -3.00
CA ALA A 137 19.84 1.76 -3.56
C ALA A 137 19.47 0.31 -3.18
N TYR A 138 18.17 -0.02 -3.15
CA TYR A 138 17.73 -1.40 -2.99
C TYR A 138 18.41 -2.36 -3.98
N PRO A 139 18.63 -3.64 -3.61
CA PRO A 139 19.21 -4.63 -4.53
C PRO A 139 18.43 -4.80 -5.84
N GLY A 140 17.10 -4.71 -5.77
CA GLY A 140 16.23 -4.67 -6.95
C GLY A 140 16.01 -3.25 -7.45
N LEU A 141 16.21 -3.01 -8.75
CA LEU A 141 15.85 -1.75 -9.39
C LEU A 141 14.32 -1.68 -9.52
N VAL A 142 13.69 -0.71 -8.87
CA VAL A 142 12.24 -0.48 -9.00
C VAL A 142 11.89 0.15 -10.36
N PHE A 143 12.80 0.94 -10.93
CA PHE A 143 12.62 1.63 -12.21
C PHE A 143 13.78 1.30 -13.15
N GLY A 144 13.52 0.59 -14.24
CA GLY A 144 14.60 0.21 -15.15
C GLY A 144 14.18 -0.72 -16.27
N HIS A 145 15.18 -1.23 -16.98
CA HIS A 145 15.01 -2.22 -18.03
C HIS A 145 16.26 -3.12 -18.14
N ASN A 146 16.12 -4.23 -18.84
CA ASN A 146 17.21 -5.21 -19.06
C ASN A 146 17.56 -5.42 -20.55
N GLY A 147 17.23 -4.42 -21.37
CA GLY A 147 17.34 -4.47 -22.84
C GLY A 147 16.26 -5.28 -23.55
N VAL A 148 15.48 -6.11 -22.84
CA VAL A 148 14.39 -6.93 -23.42
C VAL A 148 13.02 -6.50 -22.89
N ILE A 149 12.92 -6.31 -21.57
CA ILE A 149 11.74 -5.79 -20.90
C ILE A 149 12.10 -4.55 -20.08
N SER A 150 11.13 -3.67 -19.87
CA SER A 150 11.18 -2.58 -18.90
C SER A 150 10.07 -2.74 -17.85
N TRP A 151 10.33 -2.18 -16.68
CA TRP A 151 9.40 -2.22 -15.56
C TRP A 151 9.42 -0.90 -14.78
N GLY A 152 8.33 -0.68 -14.05
CA GLY A 152 8.17 0.44 -13.15
C GLY A 152 7.12 0.13 -12.09
N SER A 153 6.82 1.11 -11.24
CA SER A 153 5.85 0.92 -10.16
C SER A 153 5.14 2.20 -9.72
N THR A 154 3.97 2.01 -9.12
CA THR A 154 3.25 3.01 -8.32
C THR A 154 2.69 2.30 -7.07
N ALA A 155 2.43 3.03 -5.99
CA ALA A 155 1.79 2.43 -4.80
C ALA A 155 0.40 1.87 -5.15
N GLY A 156 0.06 0.68 -4.64
CA GLY A 156 -1.19 -0.02 -4.96
C GLY A 156 -2.40 0.58 -4.24
N PHE A 157 -2.30 0.79 -2.92
CA PHE A 157 -3.43 1.16 -2.06
C PHE A 157 -4.61 0.16 -2.09
N GLY A 158 -4.32 -1.12 -2.28
CA GLY A 158 -5.24 -2.19 -1.90
C GLY A 158 -5.21 -2.40 -0.38
N ASP A 159 -6.26 -3.03 0.13
CA ASP A 159 -6.43 -3.28 1.57
C ASP A 159 -5.77 -4.61 1.99
N ASP A 160 -4.50 -4.51 2.42
CA ASP A 160 -3.64 -5.63 2.84
C ASP A 160 -3.31 -5.65 4.36
N VAL A 161 -4.03 -4.84 5.16
CA VAL A 161 -3.83 -4.71 6.61
C VAL A 161 -5.18 -4.63 7.33
N ASP A 162 -5.41 -5.52 8.30
CA ASP A 162 -6.57 -5.45 9.20
C ASP A 162 -6.13 -5.23 10.65
N ILE A 163 -7.04 -4.69 11.47
CA ILE A 163 -6.86 -4.55 12.91
C ILE A 163 -7.66 -5.62 13.67
N PHE A 164 -6.99 -6.37 14.53
CA PHE A 164 -7.61 -7.35 15.43
C PHE A 164 -7.68 -6.78 16.85
N ALA A 165 -8.87 -6.81 17.46
CA ALA A 165 -9.10 -6.40 18.83
C ALA A 165 -8.98 -7.61 19.77
N GLU A 166 -7.82 -7.72 20.40
CA GLU A 166 -7.43 -8.81 21.29
C GLU A 166 -8.10 -8.65 22.65
N ARG A 167 -8.79 -9.70 23.12
CA ARG A 167 -9.41 -9.71 24.44
C ARG A 167 -8.38 -10.03 25.51
N LEU A 168 -8.17 -9.09 26.44
CA LEU A 168 -7.26 -9.21 27.57
C LEU A 168 -8.00 -9.65 28.85
N SER A 169 -7.23 -9.88 29.91
CA SER A 169 -7.74 -10.08 31.26
C SER A 169 -6.83 -9.38 32.28
N ALA A 170 -7.44 -8.63 33.20
CA ALA A 170 -6.75 -8.03 34.34
C ALA A 170 -6.11 -9.09 35.26
N GLU A 171 -6.68 -10.29 35.33
CA GLU A 171 -6.16 -11.42 36.12
C GLU A 171 -4.96 -12.11 35.46
N LYS A 172 -4.76 -11.92 34.15
CA LYS A 172 -3.68 -12.55 33.38
C LYS A 172 -2.93 -11.53 32.51
N PRO A 173 -2.15 -10.62 33.11
CA PRO A 173 -1.37 -9.65 32.36
C PRO A 173 -0.42 -10.32 31.35
N GLY A 174 -0.34 -9.77 30.13
CA GLY A 174 0.48 -10.33 29.06
C GLY A 174 -0.11 -11.58 28.37
N TYR A 175 -1.38 -11.90 28.62
CA TYR A 175 -2.13 -12.93 27.90
C TYR A 175 -3.33 -12.34 27.15
N TYR A 176 -3.74 -13.00 26.08
CA TYR A 176 -4.96 -12.69 25.31
C TYR A 176 -5.76 -13.97 25.03
N LEU A 177 -7.08 -13.85 24.90
CA LEU A 177 -7.95 -14.98 24.59
C LEU A 177 -7.96 -15.25 23.08
N HIS A 178 -7.55 -16.44 22.67
CA HIS A 178 -7.59 -16.90 21.28
C HIS A 178 -7.98 -18.37 21.22
N ASN A 179 -8.96 -18.72 20.37
CA ASN A 179 -9.47 -20.09 20.19
C ASN A 179 -9.78 -20.81 21.52
N GLY A 180 -10.43 -20.08 22.45
CA GLY A 180 -10.85 -20.58 23.75
C GLY A 180 -9.73 -20.72 24.79
N LYS A 181 -8.49 -20.31 24.49
CA LYS A 181 -7.34 -20.40 25.39
C LYS A 181 -6.72 -19.03 25.66
N TRP A 182 -6.20 -18.84 26.87
CA TRP A 182 -5.36 -17.69 27.20
C TRP A 182 -3.95 -17.95 26.67
N VAL A 183 -3.56 -17.24 25.62
CA VAL A 183 -2.27 -17.37 24.94
C VAL A 183 -1.34 -16.27 25.45
N LYS A 184 -0.10 -16.63 25.79
CA LYS A 184 0.92 -15.66 26.21
C LYS A 184 1.34 -14.81 25.01
N MET A 185 1.38 -13.50 25.17
CA MET A 185 1.94 -12.60 24.16
C MET A 185 3.45 -12.83 24.04
N LEU A 186 3.98 -12.68 22.83
CA LEU A 186 5.40 -12.47 22.65
C LEU A 186 5.75 -11.05 23.10
N SER A 187 6.90 -10.89 23.74
CA SER A 187 7.39 -9.60 24.20
C SER A 187 8.90 -9.50 24.02
N ARG A 188 9.39 -8.30 23.76
CA ARG A 188 10.82 -7.98 23.82
C ARG A 188 11.02 -6.56 24.34
N GLU A 189 12.11 -6.35 25.06
CA GLU A 189 12.53 -5.02 25.49
C GLU A 189 13.37 -4.36 24.40
N GLU A 190 13.17 -3.06 24.25
CA GLU A 190 13.91 -2.20 23.33
C GLU A 190 14.43 -1.00 24.13
N THR A 191 15.69 -0.64 23.93
CA THR A 191 16.33 0.52 24.57
C THR A 191 16.72 1.55 23.52
N ILE A 192 16.12 2.74 23.59
CA ILE A 192 16.48 3.88 22.74
C ILE A 192 17.60 4.65 23.40
N THR A 193 18.79 4.61 22.80
CA THR A 193 19.91 5.46 23.22
C THR A 193 19.67 6.90 22.76
N VAL A 194 19.76 7.86 23.68
CA VAL A 194 19.51 9.28 23.40
C VAL A 194 20.83 10.05 23.44
N LYS A 195 21.18 10.73 22.35
CA LYS A 195 22.38 11.58 22.30
C LYS A 195 22.26 12.70 23.33
N ASN A 196 23.23 12.79 24.24
CA ASN A 196 23.27 13.75 25.35
C ASN A 196 22.08 13.64 26.32
N GLY A 197 21.39 12.50 26.35
CA GLY A 197 20.25 12.26 27.22
C GLY A 197 20.31 10.88 27.87
N GLN A 198 19.34 10.59 28.74
CA GLN A 198 19.19 9.27 29.33
C GLN A 198 18.53 8.33 28.33
N ALA A 199 19.00 7.07 28.28
CA ALA A 199 18.36 6.05 27.45
C ALA A 199 16.98 5.67 28.00
N GLU A 200 16.04 5.38 27.11
CA GLU A 200 14.67 4.98 27.45
C GLU A 200 14.44 3.52 27.07
N THR A 201 13.90 2.71 28.00
CA THR A 201 13.58 1.30 27.74
C THR A 201 12.07 1.09 27.77
N PHE A 202 11.56 0.33 26.81
CA PHE A 202 10.14 -0.01 26.71
C PHE A 202 9.95 -1.43 26.15
N THR A 203 8.75 -1.98 26.29
CA THR A 203 8.43 -3.33 25.81
C THR A 203 7.56 -3.28 24.56
N VAL A 204 7.94 -4.03 23.54
CA VAL A 204 7.11 -4.30 22.36
C VAL A 204 6.40 -5.63 22.53
N TRP A 205 5.09 -5.64 22.31
CA TRP A 205 4.22 -6.81 22.43
C TRP A 205 3.73 -7.30 21.06
N ARG A 206 3.58 -8.61 20.90
CA ARG A 206 3.05 -9.26 19.68
C ARG A 206 2.14 -10.44 20.02
N THR A 207 1.02 -10.51 19.32
CA THR A 207 0.09 -11.67 19.30
C THR A 207 0.26 -12.47 18.01
N VAL A 208 -0.59 -13.48 17.81
CA VAL A 208 -0.68 -14.21 16.53
C VAL A 208 -1.08 -13.28 15.38
N HIS A 209 -1.82 -12.20 15.64
CA HIS A 209 -2.28 -11.22 14.64
C HIS A 209 -1.29 -10.06 14.42
N GLY A 210 -0.10 -10.09 15.05
CA GLY A 210 0.94 -9.09 14.85
C GLY A 210 1.21 -8.20 16.06
N ASN A 211 1.90 -7.09 15.83
CA ASN A 211 2.35 -6.21 16.92
C ASN A 211 1.16 -5.41 17.49
N ILE A 212 1.17 -5.20 18.80
CA ILE A 212 0.21 -4.35 19.50
C ILE A 212 0.49 -2.87 19.18
N LEU A 213 -0.55 -2.16 18.74
CA LEU A 213 -0.54 -0.72 18.48
C LEU A 213 -0.81 0.10 19.73
N GLN A 214 -1.88 -0.26 20.42
CA GLN A 214 -2.37 0.43 21.61
C GLN A 214 -3.21 -0.53 22.45
N THR A 215 -3.34 -0.21 23.74
CA THR A 215 -4.16 -0.95 24.69
C THR A 215 -5.15 -0.02 25.37
N ASP A 216 -6.41 -0.41 25.39
CA ASP A 216 -7.44 0.20 26.23
C ASP A 216 -7.67 -0.70 27.44
N GLN A 217 -7.23 -0.23 28.60
CA GLN A 217 -7.34 -0.94 29.87
C GLN A 217 -8.77 -0.94 30.41
N THR A 218 -9.60 0.02 30.01
CA THR A 218 -11.00 0.12 30.44
C THR A 218 -11.82 -1.03 29.86
N THR A 219 -11.64 -1.27 28.56
CA THR A 219 -12.31 -2.35 27.83
C THR A 219 -11.50 -3.64 27.80
N GLN A 220 -10.31 -3.66 28.43
CA GLN A 220 -9.38 -4.80 28.42
C GLN A 220 -9.13 -5.30 26.99
N THR A 221 -8.80 -4.36 26.09
CA THR A 221 -8.61 -4.64 24.66
C THR A 221 -7.24 -4.14 24.19
N ALA A 222 -6.46 -4.97 23.52
CA ALA A 222 -5.28 -4.55 22.78
C ALA A 222 -5.53 -4.65 21.28
N TYR A 223 -5.08 -3.67 20.50
CA TYR A 223 -5.27 -3.68 19.05
C TYR A 223 -4.00 -4.17 18.36
N ALA A 224 -4.06 -5.34 17.74
CA ALA A 224 -2.99 -5.92 16.95
C ALA A 224 -3.15 -5.58 15.46
N LYS A 225 -2.03 -5.27 14.79
CA LYS A 225 -2.02 -4.98 13.35
C LYS A 225 -1.56 -6.19 12.54
N SER A 226 -2.48 -6.79 11.81
CA SER A 226 -2.21 -7.94 10.94
C SER A 226 -1.91 -7.47 9.53
N ARG A 227 -0.79 -7.92 8.97
CA ARG A 227 -0.35 -7.58 7.60
C ARG A 227 -0.34 -8.85 6.77
N ALA A 228 -0.98 -8.85 5.61
CA ALA A 228 -0.97 -10.01 4.71
C ALA A 228 0.44 -10.39 4.21
N TRP A 229 1.35 -9.42 4.25
CA TRP A 229 2.76 -9.55 3.89
C TRP A 229 3.70 -9.87 5.07
N ASP A 230 3.20 -10.05 6.31
CA ASP A 230 4.03 -10.49 7.45
C ASP A 230 4.75 -11.80 7.11
N GLY A 231 6.08 -11.82 7.29
CA GLY A 231 6.96 -12.94 6.95
C GLY A 231 7.34 -13.04 5.47
N LYS A 232 6.95 -12.08 4.62
CA LYS A 232 7.24 -12.04 3.18
C LYS A 232 8.00 -10.79 2.73
N GLU A 233 8.53 -10.02 3.67
CA GLU A 233 9.27 -8.78 3.41
C GLU A 233 10.51 -9.06 2.55
N VAL A 234 11.33 -10.04 2.95
CA VAL A 234 12.54 -10.43 2.21
C VAL A 234 12.19 -11.12 0.89
N ALA A 235 11.15 -11.94 0.86
CA ALA A 235 10.67 -12.56 -0.38
C ALA A 235 10.24 -11.49 -1.41
N SER A 236 9.61 -10.40 -0.95
CA SER A 236 9.22 -9.27 -1.81
C SER A 236 10.44 -8.50 -2.34
N LEU A 237 11.45 -8.27 -1.50
CA LEU A 237 12.74 -7.70 -1.93
C LEU A 237 13.40 -8.56 -3.01
N LEU A 238 13.44 -9.89 -2.80
CA LEU A 238 14.03 -10.83 -3.75
C LEU A 238 13.20 -10.92 -5.04
N ALA A 239 11.87 -10.87 -4.96
CA ALA A 239 10.99 -10.82 -6.12
C ALA A 239 11.30 -9.60 -7.00
N TRP A 240 11.45 -8.42 -6.39
CA TRP A 240 11.88 -7.19 -7.08
C TRP A 240 13.26 -7.30 -7.72
N THR A 241 14.15 -8.09 -7.11
CA THR A 241 15.50 -8.32 -7.60
C THR A 241 15.50 -9.33 -8.74
N HIS A 242 14.68 -10.39 -8.68
CA HIS A 242 14.68 -11.45 -9.67
C HIS A 242 13.85 -11.12 -10.91
N GLN A 243 12.81 -10.28 -10.81
CA GLN A 243 12.03 -9.84 -11.97
C GLN A 243 12.89 -9.16 -13.03
N MET A 244 14.00 -8.54 -12.63
CA MET A 244 14.92 -7.84 -13.53
C MET A 244 15.57 -8.77 -14.57
N LYS A 245 15.56 -10.09 -14.32
CA LYS A 245 16.09 -11.10 -15.24
C LYS A 245 15.05 -11.64 -16.23
N ALA A 246 13.78 -11.37 -16.00
CA ALA A 246 12.70 -11.87 -16.86
C ALA A 246 12.85 -11.34 -18.29
N LYS A 247 12.51 -12.17 -19.27
CA LYS A 247 12.59 -11.87 -20.71
C LYS A 247 11.22 -11.89 -21.40
N ASN A 248 10.17 -12.22 -20.66
CA ASN A 248 8.79 -12.26 -21.13
C ASN A 248 7.81 -12.05 -19.96
N TRP A 249 6.54 -11.89 -20.29
CA TRP A 249 5.44 -11.72 -19.34
C TRP A 249 5.32 -12.86 -18.33
N GLN A 250 5.52 -14.11 -18.75
CA GLN A 250 5.36 -15.28 -17.89
C GLN A 250 6.44 -15.32 -16.80
N GLU A 251 7.71 -15.16 -17.16
CA GLU A 251 8.81 -15.08 -16.22
C GLU A 251 8.68 -13.90 -15.25
N TRP A 252 8.20 -12.76 -15.76
CA TRP A 252 8.02 -11.56 -14.95
C TRP A 252 6.87 -11.72 -13.96
N THR A 253 5.73 -12.27 -14.39
CA THR A 253 4.57 -12.53 -13.53
C THR A 253 4.83 -13.61 -12.47
N GLN A 254 5.71 -14.58 -12.74
CA GLN A 254 6.18 -15.52 -11.71
C GLN A 254 6.88 -14.81 -10.53
N GLN A 255 7.56 -13.69 -10.77
CA GLN A 255 8.14 -12.88 -9.69
C GLN A 255 7.11 -11.90 -9.12
N ALA A 256 6.24 -11.33 -9.95
CA ALA A 256 5.15 -10.48 -9.49
C ALA A 256 4.25 -11.20 -8.46
N ALA A 257 4.03 -12.51 -8.64
CA ALA A 257 3.30 -13.38 -7.70
C ALA A 257 3.99 -13.57 -6.33
N LYS A 258 5.28 -13.27 -6.23
CA LYS A 258 6.07 -13.37 -4.99
C LYS A 258 6.22 -12.02 -4.28
N GLN A 259 5.82 -10.92 -4.90
CA GLN A 259 5.85 -9.58 -4.33
C GLN A 259 4.57 -9.38 -3.49
N ALA A 260 4.72 -9.34 -2.17
CA ALA A 260 3.61 -9.38 -1.22
C ALA A 260 3.09 -8.01 -0.77
N LEU A 261 3.83 -6.92 -1.00
CA LEU A 261 3.37 -5.57 -0.68
C LEU A 261 2.33 -5.10 -1.72
N THR A 262 1.33 -4.33 -1.31
CA THR A 262 0.35 -3.74 -2.24
C THR A 262 0.96 -2.73 -3.22
N ILE A 263 1.43 -3.18 -4.38
CA ILE A 263 2.17 -2.35 -5.35
C ILE A 263 1.68 -2.63 -6.76
N ASN A 264 1.46 -1.57 -7.53
CA ASN A 264 1.22 -1.67 -8.95
C ASN A 264 2.55 -1.89 -9.68
N TRP A 265 2.68 -3.01 -10.37
CA TRP A 265 3.81 -3.29 -11.26
C TRP A 265 3.39 -3.19 -12.72
N TYR A 266 4.31 -2.72 -13.56
CA TYR A 266 4.08 -2.49 -14.98
C TYR A 266 5.17 -3.15 -15.81
N TYR A 267 4.80 -3.58 -17.01
CA TYR A 267 5.64 -4.30 -17.94
C TYR A 267 5.54 -3.66 -19.33
N ALA A 268 6.66 -3.54 -20.03
CA ALA A 268 6.69 -3.38 -21.48
C ALA A 268 7.86 -4.17 -22.06
N ASP A 269 7.80 -4.57 -23.33
CA ASP A 269 8.90 -5.27 -23.99
C ASP A 269 9.22 -4.77 -25.41
N VAL A 270 10.33 -5.28 -25.94
CA VAL A 270 10.84 -4.97 -27.29
C VAL A 270 9.90 -5.37 -28.43
N ASN A 271 8.89 -6.22 -28.18
CA ASN A 271 7.89 -6.61 -29.17
C ASN A 271 6.67 -5.69 -29.16
N GLY A 272 6.61 -4.76 -28.20
CA GLY A 272 5.51 -3.82 -28.04
C GLY A 272 4.38 -4.35 -27.16
N ASN A 273 4.61 -5.46 -26.45
CA ASN A 273 3.65 -5.93 -25.46
C ASN A 273 3.71 -5.04 -24.22
N ILE A 274 2.57 -4.86 -23.57
CA ILE A 274 2.45 -4.09 -22.33
C ILE A 274 1.61 -4.88 -21.31
N GLY A 275 1.93 -4.71 -20.02
CA GLY A 275 1.24 -5.45 -18.97
C GLY A 275 1.20 -4.72 -17.65
N TYR A 276 0.25 -5.12 -16.81
CA TYR A 276 0.01 -4.54 -15.50
C TYR A 276 -0.42 -5.63 -14.52
N VAL A 277 0.12 -5.57 -13.30
CA VAL A 277 -0.32 -6.40 -12.16
C VAL A 277 -0.41 -5.52 -10.92
N HIS A 278 -1.55 -5.56 -10.26
CA HIS A 278 -1.70 -5.08 -8.88
C HIS A 278 -1.17 -6.16 -7.92
N THR A 279 0.15 -6.17 -7.73
CA THR A 279 0.84 -7.15 -6.87
C THR A 279 0.52 -6.94 -5.40
N GLY A 280 0.66 -7.99 -4.60
CA GLY A 280 0.39 -7.95 -3.18
C GLY A 280 -0.19 -9.26 -2.68
N ALA A 281 0.03 -9.53 -1.39
CA ALA A 281 -0.71 -10.51 -0.64
C ALA A 281 -1.96 -9.84 -0.09
N TYR A 282 -3.12 -10.44 -0.30
CA TYR A 282 -4.39 -9.95 0.22
C TYR A 282 -5.06 -11.05 1.05
N PRO A 283 -5.68 -10.73 2.19
CA PRO A 283 -6.23 -11.75 3.07
C PRO A 283 -7.53 -12.35 2.51
N ASP A 284 -7.68 -13.67 2.63
CA ASP A 284 -8.97 -14.34 2.46
C ASP A 284 -9.76 -14.20 3.76
N ARG A 285 -10.60 -13.16 3.81
CA ARG A 285 -11.37 -12.77 4.99
C ARG A 285 -12.60 -13.68 5.19
N GLN A 286 -13.08 -13.74 6.43
CA GLN A 286 -14.33 -14.41 6.75
C GLN A 286 -15.54 -13.71 6.11
N SER A 287 -16.63 -14.45 5.88
CA SER A 287 -17.88 -13.83 5.46
C SER A 287 -18.39 -12.87 6.54
N GLY A 288 -18.83 -11.67 6.16
CA GLY A 288 -19.20 -10.60 7.08
C GLY A 288 -18.02 -9.78 7.63
N HIS A 289 -16.77 -10.11 7.32
CA HIS A 289 -15.65 -9.27 7.72
C HIS A 289 -15.69 -7.96 6.91
N ASP A 290 -15.97 -6.85 7.58
CA ASP A 290 -15.84 -5.51 7.00
C ASP A 290 -14.40 -5.01 7.16
N PRO A 291 -13.59 -4.96 6.09
CA PRO A 291 -12.15 -4.70 6.19
C PRO A 291 -11.82 -3.28 6.66
N ARG A 292 -12.83 -2.40 6.72
CA ARG A 292 -12.68 -1.01 7.15
C ARG A 292 -12.59 -0.84 8.67
N LEU A 293 -12.94 -1.88 9.42
CA LEU A 293 -13.20 -1.78 10.86
C LEU A 293 -12.51 -2.92 11.60
N PRO A 294 -12.08 -2.70 12.86
CA PRO A 294 -11.48 -3.77 13.65
C PRO A 294 -12.41 -4.98 13.85
N VAL A 295 -11.83 -6.18 13.83
CA VAL A 295 -12.52 -7.45 14.09
C VAL A 295 -12.04 -8.11 15.40
N PRO A 296 -12.87 -8.94 16.06
CA PRO A 296 -12.45 -9.63 17.29
C PRO A 296 -11.25 -10.58 17.07
N GLY A 297 -10.22 -10.45 17.90
CA GLY A 297 -9.01 -11.30 17.91
C GLY A 297 -9.16 -12.65 18.63
N THR A 298 -10.39 -13.12 18.84
CA THR A 298 -10.64 -14.34 19.64
C THR A 298 -10.59 -15.65 18.85
N GLY A 299 -10.31 -15.61 17.54
CA GLY A 299 -10.17 -16.78 16.67
C GLY A 299 -11.20 -16.88 15.56
N LYS A 300 -12.47 -16.52 15.83
CA LYS A 300 -13.58 -16.68 14.86
C LYS A 300 -13.40 -15.85 13.59
N TRP A 301 -12.74 -14.70 13.70
CA TRP A 301 -12.58 -13.72 12.63
C TRP A 301 -11.21 -13.75 11.97
N ASP A 302 -10.36 -14.70 12.37
CA ASP A 302 -9.05 -14.94 11.78
C ASP A 302 -9.20 -15.15 10.26
N TRP A 303 -8.23 -14.64 9.51
CA TRP A 303 -8.16 -14.88 8.07
C TRP A 303 -8.09 -16.38 7.78
N LYS A 304 -8.79 -16.82 6.73
CA LYS A 304 -8.72 -18.21 6.26
C LYS A 304 -7.35 -18.55 5.65
N GLY A 305 -6.64 -17.51 5.22
CA GLY A 305 -5.37 -17.59 4.52
C GLY A 305 -5.16 -16.34 3.68
N LEU A 306 -4.43 -16.49 2.58
CA LEU A 306 -4.23 -15.45 1.58
C LEU A 306 -4.97 -15.82 0.29
N LEU A 307 -5.50 -14.82 -0.40
CA LEU A 307 -6.04 -14.99 -1.74
C LEU A 307 -4.93 -15.42 -2.71
N PRO A 308 -5.23 -16.30 -3.68
CA PRO A 308 -4.25 -16.76 -4.65
C PRO A 308 -3.97 -15.68 -5.71
N PHE A 309 -2.82 -15.77 -6.39
CA PHE A 309 -2.36 -14.73 -7.32
C PHE A 309 -3.32 -14.47 -8.49
N GLU A 310 -4.14 -15.45 -8.86
CA GLU A 310 -5.20 -15.34 -9.86
C GLU A 310 -6.16 -14.19 -9.54
N MET A 311 -6.39 -13.93 -8.25
CA MET A 311 -7.27 -12.86 -7.78
C MET A 311 -6.66 -11.47 -7.97
N ASN A 312 -5.33 -11.32 -8.00
CA ASN A 312 -4.70 -10.02 -8.20
C ASN A 312 -5.14 -9.41 -9.55
N PRO A 313 -5.67 -8.17 -9.58
CA PRO A 313 -5.99 -7.49 -10.83
C PRO A 313 -4.78 -7.46 -11.78
N LYS A 314 -4.97 -7.95 -13.00
CA LYS A 314 -3.91 -7.98 -14.01
C LYS A 314 -4.47 -7.88 -15.43
N VAL A 315 -3.72 -7.28 -16.34
CA VAL A 315 -4.04 -7.23 -17.78
C VAL A 315 -2.75 -7.30 -18.59
N TYR A 316 -2.82 -7.93 -19.77
CA TYR A 316 -1.73 -8.04 -20.73
C TYR A 316 -2.27 -7.69 -22.11
N ASN A 317 -1.63 -6.73 -22.79
CA ASN A 317 -2.07 -6.16 -24.07
C ASN A 317 -3.54 -5.72 -24.07
N PRO A 318 -3.93 -4.73 -23.24
CA PRO A 318 -5.32 -4.27 -23.14
C PRO A 318 -5.80 -3.69 -24.47
N LEU A 319 -7.10 -3.84 -24.75
CA LEU A 319 -7.81 -3.32 -25.92
C LEU A 319 -7.66 -1.80 -26.09
N SER A 320 -7.46 -1.07 -25.00
CA SER A 320 -7.20 0.38 -25.02
C SER A 320 -5.90 0.76 -25.74
N GLY A 321 -4.95 -0.18 -25.85
CA GLY A 321 -3.59 0.06 -26.37
C GLY A 321 -2.67 0.81 -25.40
N TYR A 322 -3.13 1.08 -24.17
CA TYR A 322 -2.34 1.75 -23.14
C TYR A 322 -2.76 1.32 -21.73
N ILE A 323 -1.85 1.51 -20.77
CA ILE A 323 -2.08 1.35 -19.34
C ILE A 323 -1.75 2.70 -18.68
N ALA A 324 -2.70 3.25 -17.94
CA ALA A 324 -2.51 4.49 -17.20
C ALA A 324 -2.88 4.28 -15.73
N ASN A 325 -2.05 4.81 -14.84
CA ASN A 325 -2.32 4.80 -13.42
C ASN A 325 -1.83 6.09 -12.77
N TRP A 326 -2.60 6.59 -11.83
CA TRP A 326 -2.17 7.61 -10.88
C TRP A 326 -2.72 7.29 -9.49
N ASN A 327 -2.39 6.08 -9.01
CA ASN A 327 -2.97 5.42 -7.83
C ASN A 327 -4.49 5.36 -7.80
N ASN A 328 -5.14 5.41 -8.96
CA ASN A 328 -6.54 5.09 -9.09
C ASN A 328 -6.78 3.59 -8.92
N SER A 329 -8.06 3.21 -8.88
CA SER A 329 -8.48 1.81 -8.73
C SER A 329 -7.88 0.92 -9.82
N PRO A 330 -7.38 -0.28 -9.48
CA PRO A 330 -6.78 -1.18 -10.45
C PRO A 330 -7.82 -1.75 -11.42
N GLN A 331 -9.02 -2.05 -10.94
CA GLN A 331 -10.08 -2.77 -11.66
C GLN A 331 -11.44 -2.43 -11.08
N LYS A 332 -12.50 -2.53 -11.88
CA LYS A 332 -13.88 -2.32 -11.41
C LYS A 332 -14.17 -3.25 -10.23
N ASP A 333 -14.86 -2.72 -9.22
CA ASP A 333 -15.25 -3.42 -7.99
C ASP A 333 -14.11 -3.82 -7.03
N TYR A 334 -12.85 -3.46 -7.32
CA TYR A 334 -11.73 -3.71 -6.40
C TYR A 334 -11.76 -2.73 -5.22
N PRO A 335 -11.59 -3.20 -3.97
CA PRO A 335 -11.64 -2.36 -2.77
C PRO A 335 -10.36 -1.54 -2.58
N ALA A 336 -10.51 -0.26 -2.20
CA ALA A 336 -9.40 0.57 -1.77
C ALA A 336 -8.97 0.21 -0.33
N SER A 337 -7.81 0.70 0.08
CA SER A 337 -7.39 0.73 1.50
C SER A 337 -8.47 1.35 2.41
N ASP A 338 -8.53 0.84 3.64
CA ASP A 338 -9.37 1.29 4.76
C ASP A 338 -9.12 2.74 5.26
N LEU A 339 -8.16 3.46 4.69
CA LEU A 339 -7.84 4.82 5.10
C LEU A 339 -9.00 5.78 4.81
N PHE A 340 -9.51 6.44 5.86
CA PHE A 340 -10.65 7.40 5.73
C PHE A 340 -10.39 8.53 4.74
N ALA A 341 -9.11 8.87 4.60
CA ALA A 341 -8.58 9.90 3.74
C ALA A 341 -8.41 9.47 2.28
N PHE A 342 -8.46 8.16 1.98
CA PHE A 342 -8.19 7.63 0.67
C PHE A 342 -9.47 7.15 0.00
N LEU A 343 -9.67 7.57 -1.24
CA LEU A 343 -10.88 7.29 -2.02
C LEU A 343 -10.54 7.17 -3.49
N TRP A 344 -10.98 6.08 -4.12
CA TRP A 344 -11.09 6.05 -5.57
C TRP A 344 -12.42 6.69 -5.98
N GLY A 345 -12.41 8.00 -6.20
CA GLY A 345 -13.56 8.81 -6.58
C GLY A 345 -13.84 8.85 -8.09
N GLY A 346 -14.98 9.45 -8.48
CA GLY A 346 -15.30 9.70 -9.89
C GLY A 346 -14.44 10.81 -10.54
N GLN A 347 -13.90 11.75 -9.76
CA GLN A 347 -12.97 12.78 -10.20
C GLN A 347 -11.57 12.45 -9.67
N ILE A 348 -10.70 11.90 -10.53
CA ILE A 348 -9.29 11.64 -10.21
C ILE A 348 -8.44 12.26 -11.32
N ALA A 349 -7.23 12.69 -10.99
CA ALA A 349 -6.24 13.21 -11.92
C ALA A 349 -6.02 12.34 -13.17
N LEU A 350 -6.27 11.02 -13.05
CA LEU A 350 -6.28 10.07 -14.17
C LEU A 350 -7.15 10.55 -15.35
N ARG A 351 -8.34 11.13 -15.12
CA ARG A 351 -9.22 11.57 -16.22
C ARG A 351 -8.54 12.59 -17.14
N ARG A 352 -7.84 13.58 -16.57
CA ARG A 352 -7.09 14.59 -17.34
C ARG A 352 -5.99 13.94 -18.18
N SER A 353 -5.35 12.90 -17.67
CA SER A 353 -4.28 12.20 -18.37
C SER A 353 -4.79 11.22 -19.43
N THR A 354 -5.90 10.52 -19.17
CA THR A 354 -6.54 9.66 -20.19
C THR A 354 -7.10 10.49 -21.33
N ASP A 355 -7.58 11.70 -21.07
CA ASP A 355 -8.01 12.64 -22.12
C ASP A 355 -6.84 13.05 -23.02
N CYS A 356 -5.61 13.14 -22.50
CA CYS A 356 -4.42 13.39 -23.32
C CYS A 356 -4.03 12.15 -24.15
N LEU A 357 -4.14 10.95 -23.58
CA LEU A 357 -3.80 9.69 -24.27
C LEU A 357 -4.84 9.28 -25.33
N SER A 358 -6.10 9.73 -25.19
CA SER A 358 -7.18 9.47 -26.14
C SER A 358 -7.23 10.47 -27.30
N LYS A 359 -6.54 11.62 -27.20
CA LYS A 359 -6.50 12.68 -28.23
C LYS A 359 -5.67 12.35 -29.48
N SER A 360 -5.41 11.07 -29.77
CA SER A 360 -4.76 10.67 -31.03
C SER A 360 -5.81 10.23 -32.06
N HIS A 361 -5.81 10.95 -33.20
CA HIS A 361 -6.57 10.79 -34.46
C HIS A 361 -7.79 11.71 -34.64
N ALA A 362 -7.49 12.95 -35.07
CA ALA A 362 -8.13 13.56 -36.24
C ALA A 362 -7.06 13.70 -37.33
#